data_AF-A0A257TS87-F1
#
_entry.id   AF-A0A257TS87-F1
#
_cell.length_a   1.000
_cell.length_b   1.000
_cell.length_c   1.000
_cell.angle_alpha   90.00
_cell.angle_beta   90.00
_cell.angle_gamma   90.00
#
_symmetry.space_group_name_H-M   'P 1'
#
loop_
_entity.id
_entity.type
_entity.pdbx_description
1 polymer ?
#
loop_
_entity_poly.entity_id
_entity_poly.type
_entity_poly.pdbx_seq_one_letter_code
_entity_poly.pdbx_strand_id
1 'polypeptide(L)'
;MERRGPWPAVRGPKEPGRGGGGIRATFRTLGNILVKELLQLRRDPKILPILFIAPVMQLIILGYAATTDVRRVELAVCDLDRTAESRMLVDSFTRSTYFKVTRVVDSQPGLDPLLESGAARVALTIPAGFAAERAAGRPSHVQLLADGSDAMTGTLGLAYATGVLQDASAGAGVRPLVDLQPVVLYNPDLVSRDYMVPATLSMIIMVMTMMLTAMALVRETELGTMEQLLV
;
A
#
# COMPACT_ATOMS: atom_id res chain seq x y z
N MET A 1 -25.27 -16.58 95.05
CA MET A 1 -23.87 -16.31 94.64
C MET A 1 -23.53 -17.28 93.53
N GLU A 2 -23.49 -16.85 92.27
CA GLU A 2 -22.88 -17.65 91.19
C GLU A 2 -22.46 -16.72 90.06
N ARG A 3 -21.13 -16.55 89.91
CA ARG A 3 -20.49 -15.79 88.83
C ARG A 3 -20.43 -16.68 87.60
N ARG A 4 -21.13 -16.33 86.52
CA ARG A 4 -20.91 -16.94 85.18
C ARG A 4 -19.88 -16.10 84.43
N GLY A 5 -18.75 -16.71 84.09
CA GLY A 5 -17.63 -16.09 83.38
C GLY A 5 -17.94 -15.74 81.92
N PRO A 6 -17.07 -14.95 81.26
CA PRO A 6 -17.28 -14.51 79.89
C PRO A 6 -17.09 -15.67 78.88
N TRP A 7 -17.93 -15.68 77.86
CA TRP A 7 -17.94 -16.64 76.76
C TRP A 7 -16.59 -16.69 76.00
N PRO A 8 -16.13 -17.85 75.51
CA PRO A 8 -14.94 -17.93 74.68
C PRO A 8 -15.19 -17.32 73.30
N ALA A 9 -14.27 -16.47 72.85
CA ALA A 9 -14.33 -15.82 71.54
C ALA A 9 -14.29 -16.85 70.40
N VAL A 10 -15.33 -16.86 69.57
CA VAL A 10 -15.39 -17.63 68.33
C VAL A 10 -14.36 -17.03 67.36
N ARG A 11 -13.32 -17.79 67.02
CA ARG A 11 -12.38 -17.41 65.93
C ARG A 11 -13.16 -17.42 64.62
N GLY A 12 -13.37 -16.24 64.04
CA GLY A 12 -13.83 -16.10 62.66
C GLY A 12 -12.84 -16.76 61.67
N PRO A 13 -13.30 -17.18 60.48
CA PRO A 13 -12.44 -17.77 59.46
C PRO A 13 -11.32 -16.78 59.09
N LYS A 14 -10.09 -17.28 59.08
CA LYS A 14 -8.92 -16.53 58.62
C LYS A 14 -9.14 -16.14 57.16
N GLU A 15 -9.21 -14.84 56.88
CA GLU A 15 -9.16 -14.34 55.51
C GLU A 15 -7.87 -14.85 54.84
N PRO A 16 -7.94 -15.41 53.62
CA PRO A 16 -6.72 -15.78 52.90
C PRO A 16 -5.98 -14.49 52.54
N GLY A 17 -4.79 -14.35 53.14
CA GLY A 17 -3.91 -13.21 52.93
C GLY A 17 -3.71 -12.93 51.44
N ARG A 18 -4.05 -11.71 51.02
CA ARG A 18 -3.64 -11.09 49.75
C ARG A 18 -2.12 -10.93 49.75
N GLY A 19 -1.41 -12.01 49.44
CA GLY A 19 0.04 -12.04 49.32
C GLY A 19 0.49 -12.08 47.86
N GLY A 20 0.99 -10.95 47.34
CA GLY A 20 2.20 -10.89 46.50
C GLY A 20 2.28 -11.68 45.18
N GLY A 21 1.18 -12.03 44.52
CA GLY A 21 1.18 -12.75 43.22
C GLY A 21 0.75 -11.92 41.99
N GLY A 22 0.68 -10.60 42.11
CA GLY A 22 -0.22 -9.72 41.31
C GLY A 22 0.04 -9.59 39.79
N ILE A 23 1.16 -10.09 39.26
CA ILE A 23 1.47 -9.98 37.82
C ILE A 23 1.53 -11.37 37.18
N ARG A 24 2.29 -12.30 37.75
CA ARG A 24 2.40 -13.68 37.23
C ARG A 24 1.08 -14.44 37.29
N ALA A 25 0.26 -14.22 38.33
CA ALA A 25 -1.06 -14.83 38.42
C ALA A 25 -2.00 -14.25 37.34
N THR A 26 -1.99 -12.94 37.14
CA THR A 26 -2.79 -12.24 36.13
C THR A 26 -2.43 -12.67 34.71
N PHE A 27 -1.13 -12.77 34.38
CA PHE A 27 -0.67 -13.29 33.08
C PHE A 27 -1.09 -14.75 32.85
N ARG A 28 -1.07 -15.58 33.89
CA ARG A 28 -1.53 -16.97 33.80
C ARG A 28 -3.04 -17.05 33.57
N THR A 29 -3.83 -16.20 34.22
CA THR A 29 -5.28 -16.12 34.01
C THR A 29 -5.61 -15.63 32.60
N LEU A 30 -4.92 -14.58 32.13
CA LEU A 30 -5.07 -14.10 30.75
C LEU A 30 -4.75 -15.20 29.74
N GLY A 31 -3.63 -15.91 29.92
CA GLY A 31 -3.24 -17.02 29.06
C GLY A 31 -4.30 -18.14 29.02
N ASN A 32 -4.88 -18.48 30.18
CA ASN A 32 -5.94 -19.49 30.26
C ASN A 32 -7.22 -19.05 29.55
N ILE A 33 -7.60 -17.78 29.64
CA ILE A 33 -8.76 -17.22 28.91
C ILE A 33 -8.48 -17.24 27.41
N LEU A 34 -7.28 -16.83 26.99
CA LEU A 34 -6.86 -16.85 25.59
C LEU A 34 -6.90 -18.27 24.99
N VAL A 35 -6.39 -19.25 25.72
CA VAL A 35 -6.42 -20.66 25.29
C VAL A 35 -7.86 -21.18 25.20
N LYS A 36 -8.72 -20.81 26.16
CA LYS A 36 -10.14 -21.17 26.15
C LYS A 36 -10.86 -20.59 24.93
N GLU A 37 -10.69 -19.31 24.66
CA GLU A 37 -11.31 -18.63 23.52
C GLU A 37 -10.80 -19.20 22.19
N LEU A 38 -9.50 -19.47 22.07
CA LEU A 38 -8.92 -20.08 20.87
C LEU A 38 -9.46 -21.51 20.64
N LEU A 39 -9.64 -22.29 21.70
CA LEU A 39 -10.26 -23.61 21.63
C LEU A 39 -11.74 -23.55 21.27
N GLN A 40 -12.47 -22.54 21.75
CA GLN A 40 -13.88 -22.30 21.38
C GLN A 40 -13.99 -21.87 19.91
N LEU A 41 -13.14 -20.97 19.46
CA LEU A 41 -13.08 -20.52 18.06
C LEU A 41 -12.75 -21.68 17.12
N ARG A 42 -11.81 -22.56 17.50
CA ARG A 42 -11.45 -23.76 16.72
C ARG A 42 -12.59 -24.77 16.63
N ARG A 43 -13.50 -24.78 17.60
CA ARG A 43 -14.65 -25.70 17.66
C ARG A 43 -15.87 -25.18 16.93
N ASP A 44 -15.90 -23.92 16.51
CA ASP A 44 -17.01 -23.37 15.75
C ASP A 44 -16.81 -23.64 14.24
N PRO A 45 -17.53 -24.61 13.65
CA PRO A 45 -17.36 -24.98 12.25
C PRO A 45 -17.87 -23.92 11.28
N LYS A 46 -18.60 -22.89 11.74
CA LYS A 46 -19.11 -21.80 10.90
C LYS A 46 -18.15 -20.61 10.89
N ILE A 47 -17.50 -20.31 12.01
CA ILE A 47 -16.57 -19.17 12.12
C ILE A 47 -15.21 -19.49 11.51
N LEU A 48 -14.71 -20.73 11.67
CA LEU A 48 -13.38 -21.11 11.17
C LEU A 48 -13.22 -20.89 9.65
N PRO A 49 -14.18 -21.30 8.78
CA PRO A 49 -14.10 -21.01 7.36
C PRO A 49 -14.14 -19.51 7.06
N ILE A 50 -14.98 -18.73 7.74
CA ILE A 50 -15.08 -17.28 7.51
C ILE A 50 -13.75 -16.59 7.83
N LEU A 51 -13.10 -16.97 8.94
CA LEU A 51 -11.83 -16.40 9.39
C LEU A 51 -10.67 -16.63 8.40
N PHE A 52 -10.69 -17.73 7.65
CA PHE A 52 -9.61 -18.08 6.71
C PHE A 52 -9.97 -17.85 5.24
N ILE A 53 -11.19 -18.23 4.83
CA ILE A 53 -11.64 -18.13 3.44
C ILE A 53 -11.94 -16.67 3.10
N ALA A 54 -12.57 -15.89 3.98
CA ALA A 54 -12.90 -14.50 3.64
C ALA A 54 -11.64 -13.65 3.39
N PRO A 55 -10.56 -13.71 4.21
CA PRO A 55 -9.32 -12.99 3.92
C PRO A 55 -8.59 -13.51 2.68
N VAL A 56 -8.59 -14.83 2.44
CA VAL A 56 -7.97 -15.40 1.23
C VAL A 56 -8.72 -14.95 -0.03
N MET A 57 -10.05 -15.01 -0.02
CA MET A 57 -10.89 -14.50 -1.10
C MET A 57 -10.71 -13.00 -1.29
N GLN A 58 -10.65 -12.23 -0.20
CA GLN A 58 -10.37 -10.80 -0.24
C GLN A 58 -8.99 -10.51 -0.83
N LEU A 59 -7.98 -11.32 -0.52
CA LEU A 59 -6.63 -11.19 -1.09
C LEU A 59 -6.61 -11.57 -2.58
N ILE A 60 -7.38 -12.56 -3.01
CA ILE A 60 -7.55 -12.91 -4.43
C ILE A 60 -8.27 -11.78 -5.16
N ILE A 61 -9.38 -11.27 -4.63
CA ILE A 61 -10.16 -10.19 -5.22
C ILE A 61 -9.34 -8.90 -5.27
N LEU A 62 -8.69 -8.52 -4.18
CA LEU A 62 -7.81 -7.35 -4.14
C LEU A 62 -6.56 -7.57 -4.99
N GLY A 63 -6.00 -8.77 -5.07
CA GLY A 63 -4.88 -9.08 -5.97
C GLY A 63 -5.25 -8.96 -7.45
N TYR A 64 -6.47 -9.38 -7.81
CA TYR A 64 -7.01 -9.21 -9.16
C TYR A 64 -7.49 -7.79 -9.44
N ALA A 65 -8.03 -7.07 -8.45
CA ALA A 65 -8.46 -5.68 -8.60
C ALA A 65 -7.27 -4.69 -8.53
N ALA A 66 -6.21 -5.06 -7.79
CA ALA A 66 -4.93 -4.37 -7.74
C ALA A 66 -4.01 -4.78 -8.90
N THR A 67 -4.55 -5.28 -10.02
CA THR A 67 -3.91 -4.96 -11.29
C THR A 67 -4.03 -3.45 -11.48
N THR A 68 -2.98 -2.75 -11.06
CA THR A 68 -2.62 -1.42 -11.55
C THR A 68 -2.33 -1.58 -13.03
N ASP A 69 -3.39 -1.64 -13.82
CA ASP A 69 -3.29 -1.74 -15.26
C ASP A 69 -2.89 -0.34 -15.75
N VAL A 70 -1.59 -0.06 -15.71
CA VAL A 70 -0.99 1.15 -16.29
C VAL A 70 -0.97 0.98 -17.81
N ARG A 71 -2.15 0.70 -18.37
CA ARG A 71 -2.43 0.72 -19.80
C ARG A 71 -3.01 2.10 -20.07
N ARG A 72 -2.24 2.94 -20.77
CA ARG A 72 -2.55 4.33 -21.16
C ARG A 72 -2.24 5.38 -20.10
N VAL A 73 -0.99 5.45 -19.67
CA VAL A 73 -0.45 6.65 -19.01
C VAL A 73 -0.67 7.85 -19.93
N GLU A 74 -1.33 8.90 -19.45
CA GLU A 74 -1.44 10.14 -20.20
C GLU A 74 -0.07 10.79 -20.35
N LEU A 75 0.40 10.90 -21.59
CA LEU A 75 1.68 11.49 -21.96
C LEU A 75 1.45 12.87 -22.57
N ALA A 76 2.08 13.90 -22.01
CA ALA A 76 2.25 15.19 -22.67
C ALA A 76 3.62 15.24 -23.36
N VAL A 77 3.67 15.84 -24.55
CA VAL A 77 4.91 15.93 -25.34
C VAL A 77 5.22 17.38 -25.67
N CYS A 78 6.44 17.81 -25.43
CA CYS A 78 6.99 19.06 -25.92
C CYS A 78 8.09 18.75 -26.95
N ASP A 79 7.79 18.99 -28.23
CA ASP A 79 8.75 18.79 -29.33
C ASP A 79 9.29 20.15 -29.79
N LEU A 80 10.49 20.49 -29.32
CA LEU A 80 11.19 21.72 -29.70
C LEU A 80 12.02 21.56 -30.98
N ASP A 81 12.29 20.33 -31.42
CA ASP A 81 13.08 20.04 -32.62
C ASP A 81 12.21 20.07 -33.88
N ARG A 82 10.97 19.56 -33.79
CA ARG A 82 9.95 19.55 -34.85
C ARG A 82 10.41 18.90 -36.16
N THR A 83 11.34 17.97 -36.09
CA THR A 83 11.93 17.25 -37.22
C THR A 83 11.19 15.93 -37.50
N ALA A 84 11.56 15.23 -38.59
CA ALA A 84 11.06 13.88 -38.84
C ALA A 84 11.53 12.89 -37.75
N GLU A 85 12.78 13.07 -37.30
CA GLU A 85 13.43 12.25 -36.28
C GLU A 85 12.77 12.39 -34.89
N SER A 86 12.38 13.61 -34.49
CA SER A 86 11.63 13.84 -33.25
C SER A 86 10.22 13.23 -33.34
N ARG A 87 9.53 13.40 -34.47
CA ARG A 87 8.21 12.79 -34.72
C ARG A 87 8.23 11.27 -34.67
N MET A 88 9.28 10.63 -35.20
CA MET A 88 9.45 9.17 -35.11
C MET A 88 9.63 8.69 -33.67
N LEU A 89 10.32 9.47 -32.83
CA LEU A 89 10.43 9.15 -31.41
C LEU A 89 9.05 9.21 -30.74
N VAL A 90 8.29 10.29 -30.95
CA VAL A 90 6.93 10.44 -30.40
C VAL A 90 5.99 9.32 -30.88
N ASP A 91 6.11 8.92 -32.14
CA ASP A 91 5.34 7.81 -32.69
C ASP A 91 5.69 6.47 -32.01
N SER A 92 6.93 6.27 -31.58
CA SER A 92 7.33 5.08 -30.81
C SER A 92 6.59 4.99 -29.46
N PHE A 93 6.35 6.12 -28.79
CA PHE A 93 5.49 6.17 -27.60
C PHE A 93 4.03 5.89 -27.92
N THR A 94 3.53 6.39 -29.05
CA THR A 94 2.14 6.19 -29.47
C THR A 94 1.85 4.74 -29.88
N ARG A 95 2.85 4.05 -30.46
CA ARG A 95 2.78 2.61 -30.79
C ARG A 95 2.87 1.72 -29.56
N SER A 96 3.53 2.20 -28.50
CA SER A 96 3.55 1.46 -27.24
C SER A 96 2.14 1.44 -26.65
N THR A 97 1.64 0.27 -26.25
CA THR A 97 0.31 0.14 -25.61
C THR A 97 0.24 0.78 -24.22
N TYR A 98 1.36 1.31 -23.73
CA TYR A 98 1.53 1.87 -22.39
C TYR A 98 1.17 3.36 -22.32
N PHE A 99 1.37 4.12 -23.39
CA PHE A 99 1.17 5.57 -23.39
C PHE A 99 0.01 6.00 -24.30
N LYS A 100 -0.68 7.05 -23.87
CA LYS A 100 -1.63 7.79 -24.70
C LYS A 100 -1.17 9.24 -24.76
N VAL A 101 -0.76 9.69 -25.94
CA VAL A 101 -0.38 11.09 -26.14
C VAL A 101 -1.65 11.95 -26.06
N THR A 102 -1.79 12.71 -24.96
CA THR A 102 -2.98 13.53 -24.69
C THR A 102 -2.84 14.93 -25.28
N ARG A 103 -1.63 15.51 -25.21
CA ARG A 103 -1.36 16.86 -25.69
C ARG A 103 0.07 17.01 -26.18
N VAL A 104 0.23 17.78 -27.25
CA VAL A 104 1.52 18.30 -27.69
C VAL A 104 1.56 19.79 -27.37
N VAL A 105 2.60 20.25 -26.70
CA VAL A 105 2.80 21.65 -26.33
C VAL A 105 4.04 22.21 -27.01
N ASP A 106 3.99 23.50 -27.34
CA ASP A 106 5.07 24.18 -28.07
C ASP A 106 6.18 24.70 -27.15
N SER A 107 5.98 24.66 -25.84
CA SER A 107 6.94 25.14 -24.86
C SER A 107 6.94 24.29 -23.60
N GLN A 108 8.12 24.15 -22.99
CA GLN A 108 8.32 23.36 -21.78
C GLN A 108 7.48 23.86 -20.59
N PRO A 109 7.32 25.18 -20.33
CA PRO A 109 6.41 25.68 -19.29
C PRO A 109 4.93 25.33 -19.54
N GLY A 110 4.57 24.94 -20.76
CA GLY A 110 3.23 24.45 -21.08
C GLY A 110 2.96 23.03 -20.56
N LEU A 111 3.98 22.30 -20.11
CA LEU A 111 3.84 20.96 -19.53
C LEU A 111 3.40 21.02 -18.05
N ASP A 112 3.87 22.01 -17.29
CA ASP A 112 3.61 22.09 -15.85
C ASP A 112 2.10 22.10 -15.51
N PRO A 113 1.25 22.91 -16.18
CA PRO A 113 -0.19 22.91 -15.89
C PRO A 113 -0.86 21.57 -16.24
N LEU A 114 -0.31 20.80 -17.19
CA LEU A 114 -0.84 19.49 -17.57
C LEU A 114 -0.51 18.43 -16.53
N LEU A 115 0.67 18.52 -15.91
CA LEU A 115 1.06 17.66 -14.78
C LEU A 115 0.27 18.05 -13.53
N GLU A 116 0.17 19.35 -13.21
CA GLU A 116 -0.56 19.85 -12.03
C GLU A 116 -2.05 19.53 -12.08
N SER A 117 -2.69 19.61 -13.26
CA SER A 117 -4.10 19.27 -13.42
C SER A 117 -4.38 17.76 -13.49
N GLY A 118 -3.33 16.93 -13.56
CA GLY A 118 -3.44 15.49 -13.78
C GLY A 118 -3.91 15.11 -15.19
N ALA A 119 -3.96 16.06 -16.14
CA ALA A 119 -4.28 15.81 -17.54
C ALA A 119 -3.18 15.03 -18.27
N ALA A 120 -1.96 15.07 -17.74
CA ALA A 120 -0.85 14.19 -18.08
C ALA A 120 -0.21 13.66 -16.79
N ARG A 121 0.21 12.39 -16.80
CA ARG A 121 0.94 11.75 -15.71
C ARG A 121 2.43 11.69 -15.96
N VAL A 122 2.82 11.69 -17.24
CA VAL A 122 4.20 11.77 -17.69
C VAL A 122 4.31 12.86 -18.75
N ALA A 123 5.42 13.58 -18.76
CA ALA A 123 5.75 14.57 -19.76
C ALA A 123 7.12 14.28 -20.39
N LEU A 124 7.19 14.42 -21.71
CA LEU A 124 8.38 14.19 -22.53
C LEU A 124 8.79 15.50 -23.20
N THR A 125 10.03 15.95 -23.00
CA THR A 125 10.58 17.12 -23.69
C THR A 125 11.74 16.69 -24.59
N ILE A 126 11.59 16.97 -25.89
CA ILE A 126 12.61 16.76 -26.92
C ILE A 126 13.24 18.13 -27.21
N PRO A 127 14.54 18.34 -26.94
CA PRO A 127 15.18 19.64 -27.14
C PRO A 127 15.43 19.94 -28.62
N ALA A 128 15.57 21.22 -28.95
CA ALA A 128 15.98 21.63 -30.29
C ALA A 128 17.39 21.11 -30.62
N GLY A 129 17.61 20.69 -31.88
CA GLY A 129 18.87 20.11 -32.34
C GLY A 129 18.97 18.59 -32.14
N PHE A 130 17.91 17.95 -31.66
CA PHE A 130 17.85 16.50 -31.44
C PHE A 130 18.19 15.69 -32.70
N ALA A 131 17.61 16.03 -33.85
CA ALA A 131 17.95 15.37 -35.11
C ALA A 131 19.41 15.60 -35.55
N ALA A 132 19.95 16.79 -35.30
CA ALA A 132 21.32 17.13 -35.66
C ALA A 132 22.34 16.37 -34.81
N GLU A 133 22.10 16.26 -33.50
CA GLU A 133 22.92 15.45 -32.59
C GLU A 133 22.84 13.97 -32.94
N ARG A 134 21.64 13.46 -33.26
CA ARG A 134 21.43 12.08 -33.74
C ARG A 134 22.19 11.79 -35.03
N ALA A 135 22.07 12.67 -36.03
CA ALA A 135 22.77 12.51 -37.31
C ALA A 135 24.29 12.56 -37.15
N ALA A 136 24.78 13.32 -36.17
CA ALA A 136 26.21 13.40 -35.83
C ALA A 136 26.72 12.22 -34.97
N GLY A 137 25.86 11.25 -34.61
CA GLY A 137 26.22 10.14 -33.72
C GLY A 137 26.56 10.59 -32.29
N ARG A 138 26.11 11.79 -31.90
CA ARG A 138 26.33 12.37 -30.57
C ARG A 138 25.16 12.05 -29.64
N PRO A 139 25.41 11.90 -28.33
CA PRO A 139 24.34 11.64 -27.38
C PRO A 139 23.39 12.84 -27.31
N SER A 140 22.12 12.61 -27.63
CA SER A 140 21.05 13.61 -27.52
C SER A 140 20.32 13.46 -26.19
N HIS A 141 20.16 14.55 -25.46
CA HIS A 141 19.43 14.56 -24.19
C HIS A 141 17.92 14.65 -24.43
N VAL A 142 17.12 13.82 -23.77
CA VAL A 142 15.66 13.89 -23.79
C VAL A 142 15.20 13.87 -22.34
N GLN A 143 14.29 14.76 -21.97
CA GLN A 143 13.83 14.87 -20.58
C GLN A 143 12.49 14.17 -20.40
N LEU A 144 12.36 13.40 -19.33
CA LEU A 144 11.13 12.80 -18.85
C LEU A 144 10.79 13.34 -17.46
N LEU A 145 9.55 13.74 -17.27
CA LEU A 145 8.99 14.23 -16.01
C LEU A 145 7.75 13.39 -15.69
N ALA A 146 7.46 13.15 -14.42
CA ALA A 146 6.25 12.45 -14.00
C ALA A 146 5.62 13.13 -12.80
N ASP A 147 4.30 13.01 -12.70
CA ASP A 147 3.53 13.46 -11.53
C ASP A 147 3.89 12.60 -10.31
N GLY A 148 4.43 13.25 -9.28
CA GLY A 148 4.84 12.60 -8.03
C GLY A 148 3.73 12.43 -7.00
N SER A 149 2.52 12.96 -7.24
CA SER A 149 1.38 12.84 -6.33
C SER A 149 0.90 11.40 -6.19
N ASP A 150 1.07 10.61 -7.26
CA ASP A 150 0.95 9.15 -7.25
C ASP A 150 2.31 8.55 -7.57
N ALA A 151 3.10 8.30 -6.52
CA ALA A 151 4.45 7.77 -6.64
C ALA A 151 4.51 6.44 -7.42
N MET A 152 3.46 5.60 -7.35
CA MET A 152 3.44 4.31 -8.04
C MET A 152 3.23 4.50 -9.54
N THR A 153 2.22 5.28 -9.93
CA THR A 153 1.93 5.58 -11.35
C THR A 153 3.06 6.38 -12.00
N GLY A 154 3.60 7.39 -11.30
CA GLY A 154 4.71 8.19 -11.81
C GLY A 154 5.98 7.37 -12.04
N THR A 155 6.34 6.50 -11.10
CA THR A 155 7.51 5.63 -11.22
C THR A 155 7.35 4.62 -12.35
N LEU A 156 6.21 3.94 -12.43
CA LEU A 156 5.96 2.93 -13.47
C LEU A 156 5.91 3.59 -14.86
N GLY A 157 5.32 4.79 -14.94
CA GLY A 157 5.31 5.61 -16.15
C GLY A 157 6.72 5.99 -16.61
N LEU A 158 7.61 6.39 -15.70
CA LEU A 158 9.02 6.64 -16.03
C LEU A 158 9.73 5.37 -16.51
N ALA A 159 9.53 4.23 -15.85
CA ALA A 159 10.15 2.96 -16.22
C ALA A 159 9.71 2.45 -17.60
N TYR A 160 8.44 2.61 -17.97
CA TYR A 160 7.99 2.29 -19.32
C TYR A 160 8.49 3.30 -20.35
N ALA A 161 8.55 4.58 -20.00
CA ALA A 161 9.05 5.61 -20.90
C ALA A 161 10.53 5.39 -21.23
N THR A 162 11.33 5.02 -20.24
CA THR A 162 12.75 4.67 -20.45
C THR A 162 12.89 3.41 -21.30
N GLY A 163 12.05 2.39 -21.11
CA GLY A 163 12.01 1.21 -21.98
C GLY A 163 11.72 1.56 -23.44
N VAL A 164 10.72 2.41 -23.70
CA VAL A 164 10.42 2.90 -25.06
C VAL A 164 11.59 3.70 -25.65
N LEU A 165 12.24 4.56 -24.87
CA LEU A 165 13.43 5.29 -25.31
C LEU A 165 14.58 4.33 -25.63
N GLN A 166 14.77 3.27 -24.83
CA GLN A 166 15.80 2.27 -25.05
C GLN A 166 15.55 1.48 -26.34
N ASP A 167 14.32 1.04 -26.59
CA ASP A 167 13.94 0.35 -27.83
C ASP A 167 14.11 1.26 -29.06
N ALA A 168 13.67 2.52 -28.97
CA ALA A 168 13.87 3.51 -30.02
C ALA A 168 15.36 3.82 -30.25
N SER A 169 16.18 3.72 -29.20
CA SER A 169 17.61 3.97 -29.25
C SER A 169 18.44 2.80 -29.78
N ALA A 170 18.02 1.55 -29.54
CA ALA A 170 18.70 0.33 -29.98
C ALA A 170 18.74 0.22 -31.52
N GLY A 171 17.77 0.81 -32.21
CA GLY A 171 17.79 0.95 -33.67
C GLY A 171 18.61 2.13 -34.21
N ALA A 172 19.07 3.06 -33.35
CA ALA A 172 19.52 4.39 -33.78
C ALA A 172 20.81 4.92 -33.10
N GLY A 173 21.49 4.14 -32.26
CA GLY A 173 22.76 4.56 -31.63
C GLY A 173 22.62 5.68 -30.60
N VAL A 174 21.41 5.96 -30.13
CA VAL A 174 21.16 6.97 -29.10
C VAL A 174 21.62 6.39 -27.76
N ARG A 175 22.53 7.05 -27.07
CA ARG A 175 22.72 6.79 -25.63
C ARG A 175 21.75 7.70 -24.89
N PRO A 176 20.76 7.17 -24.16
CA PRO A 176 19.98 7.99 -23.25
C PRO A 176 20.95 8.50 -22.19
N LEU A 177 21.44 9.75 -22.30
CA LEU A 177 22.04 10.40 -21.15
C LEU A 177 20.90 11.00 -20.33
N VAL A 178 20.23 10.08 -19.67
CA VAL A 178 19.14 10.35 -18.78
C VAL A 178 19.79 10.72 -17.45
N ASP A 179 19.78 12.01 -17.12
CA ASP A 179 19.95 12.42 -15.72
C ASP A 179 18.60 12.15 -15.02
N LEU A 180 18.36 10.86 -14.77
CA LEU A 180 17.28 10.40 -13.92
C LEU A 180 17.74 10.77 -12.50
N GLN A 181 17.23 11.89 -12.00
CA GLN A 181 17.14 12.14 -10.56
C GLN A 181 15.69 11.96 -10.07
N PRO A 182 15.10 10.74 -10.18
CA PRO A 182 13.95 10.42 -9.35
C PRO A 182 14.48 10.29 -7.92
N VAL A 183 14.34 11.36 -7.14
CA VAL A 183 14.64 11.32 -5.70
C VAL A 183 13.48 10.58 -5.03
N VAL A 184 13.54 9.24 -5.11
CA VAL A 184 12.66 8.34 -4.38
C VAL A 184 13.23 8.22 -2.97
N LEU A 185 12.73 9.06 -2.06
CA LEU A 185 13.23 9.17 -0.68
C LEU A 185 13.11 7.85 0.13
N TYR A 186 12.27 6.93 -0.32
CA TYR A 186 12.04 5.61 0.29
C TYR A 186 11.82 4.54 -0.80
N ASN A 187 12.58 3.43 -0.74
CA ASN A 187 12.62 2.29 -1.70
C ASN A 187 13.20 2.57 -3.11
N PRO A 188 14.51 2.83 -3.20
CA PRO A 188 15.20 3.06 -4.47
C PRO A 188 15.21 1.85 -5.43
N ASP A 189 15.01 0.62 -4.93
CA ASP A 189 14.98 -0.59 -5.75
C ASP A 189 13.58 -0.93 -6.30
N LEU A 190 12.56 -0.13 -5.95
CA LEU A 190 11.18 -0.24 -6.44
C LEU A 190 10.57 -1.64 -6.29
N VAL A 191 11.02 -2.40 -5.29
CA VAL A 191 10.52 -3.73 -5.03
C VAL A 191 9.15 -3.61 -4.38
N SER A 192 8.07 -3.83 -5.16
CA SER A 192 6.68 -3.71 -4.68
C SER A 192 6.36 -4.62 -3.50
N ARG A 193 7.12 -5.71 -3.32
CA ARG A 193 7.02 -6.62 -2.17
C ARG A 193 7.21 -5.88 -0.84
N ASP A 194 8.09 -4.89 -0.78
CA ASP A 194 8.48 -4.24 0.47
C ASP A 194 7.42 -3.24 0.98
N TYR A 195 6.50 -2.82 0.10
CA TYR A 195 5.35 -1.98 0.47
C TYR A 195 4.05 -2.77 0.59
N MET A 196 3.75 -3.61 -0.40
CA MET A 196 2.47 -4.32 -0.41
C MET A 196 2.38 -5.33 0.72
N VAL A 197 3.47 -6.03 1.07
CA VAL A 197 3.41 -7.07 2.11
C VAL A 197 3.11 -6.47 3.49
N PRO A 198 3.80 -5.42 3.97
CA PRO A 198 3.44 -4.81 5.25
C PRO A 198 2.07 -4.13 5.24
N ALA A 199 1.69 -3.47 4.14
CA ALA A 199 0.41 -2.77 4.03
C ALA A 199 -0.79 -3.75 4.05
N THR A 200 -0.71 -4.82 3.26
CA THR A 200 -1.74 -5.86 3.24
C THR A 200 -1.79 -6.62 4.56
N LEU A 201 -0.64 -6.92 5.18
CA LEU A 201 -0.59 -7.52 6.51
C LEU A 201 -1.30 -6.64 7.55
N SER A 202 -1.02 -5.33 7.54
CA SER A 202 -1.65 -4.36 8.45
C SER A 202 -3.15 -4.26 8.23
N MET A 203 -3.59 -4.23 6.97
CA MET A 203 -5.01 -4.22 6.61
C MET A 203 -5.72 -5.50 7.06
N ILE A 204 -5.12 -6.67 6.87
CA ILE A 204 -5.66 -7.95 7.32
C ILE A 204 -5.79 -7.96 8.85
N ILE A 205 -4.75 -7.56 9.58
CA ILE A 205 -4.78 -7.49 11.04
C ILE A 205 -5.88 -6.53 11.51
N MET A 206 -6.02 -5.36 10.88
CA MET A 206 -7.04 -4.37 11.21
C MET A 206 -8.46 -4.95 11.02
N VAL A 207 -8.73 -5.54 9.85
CA VAL A 207 -10.05 -6.11 9.54
C VAL A 207 -10.35 -7.30 10.45
N MET A 208 -9.38 -8.18 10.71
CA MET A 208 -9.56 -9.30 11.63
C MET A 208 -9.84 -8.82 13.06
N THR A 209 -9.11 -7.82 13.55
CA THR A 209 -9.32 -7.26 14.89
C THR A 209 -10.70 -6.63 14.99
N MET A 210 -11.09 -5.83 14.01
CA MET A 210 -12.42 -5.20 13.94
C MET A 210 -13.54 -6.25 13.95
N MET A 211 -13.41 -7.30 13.12
CA MET A 211 -14.40 -8.38 13.04
C MET A 211 -14.51 -9.17 14.34
N LEU A 212 -13.38 -9.54 14.96
CA LEU A 212 -13.38 -10.27 16.23
C LEU A 212 -13.99 -9.43 17.36
N THR A 213 -13.66 -8.14 17.44
CA THR A 213 -14.26 -7.23 18.43
C THR A 213 -15.75 -7.04 18.19
N ALA A 214 -16.19 -6.86 16.94
CA ALA A 214 -17.61 -6.71 16.61
C ALA A 214 -18.41 -7.99 16.96
N MET A 215 -17.90 -9.17 16.60
CA MET A 215 -18.56 -10.44 16.94
C MET A 215 -18.62 -10.69 18.45
N ALA A 216 -17.55 -10.34 19.19
CA ALA A 216 -17.55 -10.44 20.65
C ALA A 216 -18.61 -9.53 21.29
N LEU A 217 -18.70 -8.28 20.82
CA LEU A 217 -19.71 -7.33 21.29
C LEU A 217 -21.13 -7.82 21.02
N VAL A 218 -21.40 -8.25 19.77
CA VAL A 218 -22.73 -8.77 19.38
C VAL A 218 -23.10 -9.98 20.22
N ARG A 219 -22.16 -10.91 20.45
CA ARG A 219 -22.40 -12.09 21.28
C ARG A 219 -22.73 -11.74 22.72
N GLU A 220 -22.04 -10.77 23.32
CA GLU A 220 -22.37 -10.31 24.68
C GLU A 220 -23.73 -9.63 24.77
N THR A 221 -24.13 -8.89 23.72
CA THR A 221 -25.48 -8.30 23.65
C THR A 221 -26.56 -9.37 23.47
N GLU A 222 -26.35 -10.39 22.63
CA GLU A 222 -27.33 -11.48 22.42
C GLU A 222 -27.49 -12.39 23.64
N LEU A 223 -26.43 -12.58 24.43
CA LEU A 223 -26.48 -13.37 25.67
C LEU A 223 -27.10 -12.60 26.84
N GLY A 224 -27.39 -11.31 26.70
CA GLY A 224 -28.00 -10.48 27.74
C GLY A 224 -27.10 -10.21 28.95
N THR A 225 -25.81 -10.57 28.87
CA THR A 225 -24.86 -10.41 29.98
C THR A 225 -24.58 -8.94 30.32
N MET A 226 -24.70 -8.02 29.37
CA MET A 226 -24.61 -6.58 29.65
C MET A 226 -25.78 -6.08 30.50
N GLU A 227 -26.99 -6.62 30.29
CA GLU A 227 -28.17 -6.22 31.06
C GLU A 227 -28.10 -6.69 32.51
N GLN A 228 -27.44 -7.84 32.77
CA GLN A 228 -27.24 -8.36 34.12
C GLN A 228 -26.24 -7.55 34.97
N LEU A 229 -25.40 -6.71 34.36
CA LEU A 229 -24.46 -5.83 35.07
C LEU A 229 -25.05 -4.45 35.41
N LEU A 230 -26.19 -4.09 34.82
CA LEU A 230 -26.86 -2.80 35.00
C LEU A 230 -27.87 -2.79 36.18
N VAL A 231 -28.08 -3.94 36.83
CA VAL A 231 -28.99 -4.13 37.97
C VAL A 231 -28.25 -4.12 39.30
#